data_AF-A0A931HWN8-F1
#
_entry.id   AF-A0A931HWN8-F1
#
_cell.length_a   1.000
_cell.length_b   1.000
_cell.length_c   1.000
_cell.angle_alpha   90.00
_cell.angle_beta   90.00
_cell.angle_gamma   90.00
#
_symmetry.space_group_name_H-M   'P 1'
#
loop_
_entity.id
_entity.type
_entity.pdbx_description
1 polymer ?
#
loop_
_entity_poly.entity_id
_entity_poly.type
_entity_poly.pdbx_seq_one_letter_code
_entity_poly.pdbx_strand_id
1 'polypeptide(L)'
;MSRRRVLLLLTIGLLMTAIITIGTLYTSEADSLKKLYKEAEEAMSEGDFKNSIVAFEKVIEINPDHVDARLNLADAYMASSKQDEAIELLQEGISLNPEEHELYLKLSSILLQDENVSEAFTTLQKGKTYNNHKSIQRAYEKLTSEIFIHIGKTDIQKGFKRKLKLVWNSESGKQIPLNANWILKDESIGNLVIKDETAEFATEKVGKTTITAEWQTLKKEIEITVHNQVMNKLTLNPEKVESLVVGQTLNITLKGLDEAGKEMEFTPKWSATEGLIEIIEATNQSATFKAQKEGKGVIKGNYKDEEVVLPVIVKGSPKNINSERVGEGTIILTPLKDSYTYGEKITAEAKPETGWEFVQWKGDLNSSISTVHITVKEDMQLRAVFEKLHHKLSLSISGEGKIIRDSTQTKYPHGDKVTLKAKPKAGWKFLRWEGSYSSIQPTITLKMKKNHRIRAVFKKKQADQPPEDDSPSDDDPSPKPEPPTYSLSLNTSGEGNISKSKSGNRFKEGTKVTVTATPTDGWEFKGWSGYSSSSSKSITVTMKSDITLKAIFEKKPEPKETFSLVTSVVGQGTINTSAKTVTEGEKITITAMPADGWSFVSWQGDLSGSSSLATITMDSNKQITAVFEPINE
;
A
#
# COMPACT_ATOMS: atom_id res chain seq x y z
N MET A 1 -91.17 -25.95 18.88
CA MET A 1 -90.21 -25.49 17.84
C MET A 1 -90.32 -26.45 16.65
N SER A 2 -90.57 -25.96 15.42
CA SER A 2 -90.82 -26.87 14.28
C SER A 2 -89.54 -27.58 13.84
N ARG A 3 -89.65 -28.87 13.46
CA ARG A 3 -88.50 -29.69 13.02
C ARG A 3 -87.63 -29.01 11.95
N ARG A 4 -88.23 -28.19 11.08
CA ARG A 4 -87.53 -27.38 10.06
C ARG A 4 -86.63 -26.27 10.65
N ARG A 5 -87.05 -25.60 11.73
CA ARG A 5 -86.21 -24.58 12.40
C ARG A 5 -85.04 -25.21 13.14
N VAL A 6 -85.23 -26.39 13.72
CA VAL A 6 -84.16 -27.14 14.38
C VAL A 6 -83.12 -27.61 13.36
N LEU A 7 -83.56 -28.13 12.20
CA LEU A 7 -82.65 -28.57 11.14
C LEU A 7 -81.85 -27.40 10.53
N LEU A 8 -82.48 -26.24 10.31
CA LEU A 8 -81.81 -25.04 9.80
C LEU A 8 -80.73 -24.50 10.78
N LEU A 9 -81.03 -24.49 12.07
CA LEU A 9 -80.06 -24.06 13.09
C LEU A 9 -78.90 -25.04 13.22
N LEU A 10 -79.15 -26.36 13.07
CA LEU A 10 -78.09 -27.37 13.05
C LEU A 10 -77.19 -27.23 11.81
N THR A 11 -77.74 -26.96 10.63
CA THR A 11 -76.95 -26.75 9.41
C THR A 11 -76.13 -25.47 9.46
N ILE A 12 -76.68 -24.38 10.01
CA ILE A 12 -75.95 -23.11 10.20
C ILE A 12 -74.84 -23.30 11.25
N GLY A 13 -75.11 -24.03 12.33
CA GLY A 13 -74.10 -24.41 13.31
C GLY A 13 -72.94 -25.19 12.70
N LEU A 14 -73.24 -26.20 11.88
CA LEU A 14 -72.23 -27.01 11.16
C LEU A 14 -71.40 -26.18 10.18
N LEU A 15 -72.03 -25.24 9.46
CA LEU A 15 -71.34 -24.35 8.52
C LEU A 15 -70.45 -23.35 9.25
N MET A 16 -70.91 -22.79 10.37
CA MET A 16 -70.13 -21.90 11.23
C MET A 16 -68.95 -22.65 11.85
N THR A 17 -69.15 -23.88 12.33
CA THR A 17 -68.02 -24.69 12.84
C THR A 17 -67.05 -25.05 11.73
N ALA A 18 -67.52 -25.37 10.52
CA ALA A 18 -66.64 -25.64 9.37
C ALA A 18 -65.80 -24.41 9.01
N ILE A 19 -66.40 -23.22 8.94
CA ILE A 19 -65.70 -21.96 8.66
C ILE A 19 -64.71 -21.62 9.78
N ILE A 20 -65.08 -21.80 11.05
CA ILE A 20 -64.18 -21.59 12.18
C ILE A 20 -63.03 -22.59 12.11
N THR A 21 -63.29 -23.88 11.84
CA THR A 21 -62.24 -24.90 11.73
C THR A 21 -61.29 -24.63 10.57
N ILE A 22 -61.81 -24.23 9.41
CA ILE A 22 -61.01 -23.86 8.23
C ILE A 22 -60.18 -22.59 8.53
N GLY A 23 -60.79 -21.60 9.18
CA GLY A 23 -60.09 -20.38 9.63
C GLY A 23 -59.01 -20.66 10.67
N THR A 24 -59.25 -21.56 11.63
CA THR A 24 -58.24 -21.99 12.62
C THR A 24 -57.14 -22.85 12.01
N LEU A 25 -57.45 -23.66 10.98
CA LEU A 25 -56.44 -24.44 10.26
C LEU A 25 -55.53 -23.52 9.46
N TYR A 26 -56.11 -22.59 8.69
CA TYR A 26 -55.38 -21.63 7.87
C TYR A 26 -54.50 -20.70 8.70
N THR A 27 -54.99 -20.24 9.85
CA THR A 27 -54.19 -19.42 10.79
C THR A 27 -53.06 -20.23 11.44
N SER A 28 -53.31 -21.48 11.83
CA SER A 28 -52.26 -22.36 12.38
C SER A 28 -51.16 -22.70 11.36
N GLU A 29 -51.52 -22.84 10.08
CA GLU A 29 -50.59 -23.15 8.98
C GLU A 29 -49.79 -21.92 8.56
N ALA A 30 -50.38 -20.73 8.58
CA ALA A 30 -49.67 -19.47 8.36
C ALA A 30 -48.67 -19.16 9.50
N ASP A 31 -49.04 -19.40 10.75
CA ASP A 31 -48.15 -19.21 11.91
C ASP A 31 -47.00 -20.23 11.91
N SER A 32 -47.27 -21.48 11.50
CA SER A 32 -46.22 -22.51 11.38
C SER A 32 -45.25 -22.20 10.23
N LEU A 33 -45.75 -21.73 9.09
CA LEU A 33 -44.92 -21.34 7.93
C LEU A 33 -43.98 -20.19 8.27
N LYS A 34 -44.51 -19.13 8.92
CA LYS A 34 -43.70 -17.97 9.34
C LYS A 34 -42.62 -18.36 10.34
N LYS A 35 -42.94 -19.24 11.28
CA LYS A 35 -41.97 -19.76 12.25
C LYS A 35 -40.86 -20.55 11.55
N LEU A 36 -41.25 -21.47 10.66
CA LEU A 36 -40.32 -22.32 9.92
C LEU A 36 -39.39 -21.50 9.01
N TYR A 37 -39.92 -20.48 8.34
CA TYR A 37 -39.11 -19.55 7.54
C TYR A 37 -38.06 -18.82 8.39
N LYS A 38 -38.45 -18.33 9.58
CA LYS A 38 -37.52 -17.68 10.50
C LYS A 38 -36.44 -18.63 11.01
N GLU A 39 -36.79 -19.87 11.35
CA GLU A 39 -35.81 -20.90 11.74
C GLU A 39 -34.82 -21.18 10.61
N ALA A 40 -35.27 -21.18 9.35
CA ALA A 40 -34.43 -21.36 8.18
C ALA A 40 -33.45 -20.20 7.97
N GLU A 41 -33.91 -18.95 8.15
CA GLU A 41 -33.06 -17.74 8.11
C GLU A 41 -32.04 -17.70 9.26
N GLU A 42 -32.45 -18.08 10.47
CA GLU A 42 -31.56 -18.17 11.64
C GLU A 42 -30.42 -19.17 11.35
N ALA A 43 -30.76 -20.38 10.90
CA ALA A 43 -29.77 -21.38 10.49
C ALA A 43 -28.86 -20.90 9.35
N MET A 44 -29.41 -20.17 8.37
CA MET A 44 -28.64 -19.56 7.28
C MET A 44 -27.61 -18.55 7.81
N SER A 45 -28.03 -17.69 8.76
CA SER A 45 -27.18 -16.67 9.36
C SER A 45 -26.07 -17.25 10.25
N GLU A 46 -26.32 -18.42 10.84
CA GLU A 46 -25.34 -19.18 11.63
C GLU A 46 -24.33 -19.95 10.75
N GLY A 47 -24.54 -19.98 9.43
CA GLY A 47 -23.74 -20.77 8.49
C GLY A 47 -24.08 -22.27 8.53
N ASP A 48 -25.17 -22.65 9.19
CA ASP A 48 -25.68 -24.03 9.20
C ASP A 48 -26.54 -24.28 7.96
N PHE A 49 -25.87 -24.31 6.80
CA PHE A 49 -26.53 -24.45 5.50
C PHE A 49 -27.32 -25.75 5.38
N LYS A 50 -26.89 -26.82 6.05
CA LYS A 50 -27.58 -28.11 6.02
C LYS A 50 -28.96 -28.02 6.67
N ASN A 51 -29.06 -27.44 7.87
CA ASN A 51 -30.34 -27.29 8.54
C ASN A 51 -31.21 -26.20 7.90
N SER A 52 -30.58 -25.14 7.39
CA SER A 52 -31.25 -24.09 6.62
C SER A 52 -31.94 -24.64 5.37
N ILE A 53 -31.23 -25.45 4.56
CA ILE A 53 -31.79 -26.14 3.38
C ILE A 53 -33.03 -26.94 3.77
N VAL A 54 -32.93 -27.80 4.77
CA VAL A 54 -34.06 -28.67 5.21
C VAL A 54 -35.26 -27.83 5.67
N ALA A 55 -35.03 -26.71 6.32
CA ALA A 55 -36.10 -25.84 6.79
C ALA A 55 -36.75 -25.07 5.63
N PHE A 56 -35.97 -24.50 4.70
CA PHE A 56 -36.53 -23.84 3.51
C PHE A 56 -37.23 -24.80 2.55
N GLU A 57 -36.72 -26.02 2.36
CA GLU A 57 -37.40 -27.07 1.56
C GLU A 57 -38.82 -27.33 2.09
N LYS A 58 -38.98 -27.40 3.41
CA LYS A 58 -40.32 -27.53 4.04
C LYS A 58 -41.20 -26.29 3.85
N VAL A 59 -40.61 -25.08 3.86
CA VAL A 59 -41.36 -23.85 3.55
C VAL A 59 -41.91 -23.91 2.13
N ILE A 60 -41.09 -24.36 1.17
CA ILE A 60 -41.49 -24.53 -0.23
C ILE A 60 -42.48 -25.69 -0.42
N GLU A 61 -42.38 -26.77 0.36
CA GLU A 61 -43.37 -27.86 0.34
C GLU A 61 -44.77 -27.38 0.78
N ILE A 62 -44.83 -26.53 1.82
CA ILE A 62 -46.09 -25.97 2.33
C ILE A 62 -46.61 -24.85 1.41
N ASN A 63 -45.72 -24.00 0.92
CA ASN A 63 -46.04 -22.91 0.00
C ASN A 63 -45.04 -22.87 -1.18
N PRO A 64 -45.35 -23.58 -2.28
CA PRO A 64 -44.48 -23.61 -3.46
C PRO A 64 -44.23 -22.25 -4.10
N ASP A 65 -45.14 -21.29 -3.88
CA ASP A 65 -45.11 -19.95 -4.46
C ASP A 65 -44.27 -18.95 -3.65
N HIS A 66 -43.62 -19.40 -2.56
CA HIS A 66 -42.89 -18.53 -1.65
C HIS A 66 -41.53 -18.09 -2.23
N VAL A 67 -41.52 -16.96 -2.94
CA VAL A 67 -40.33 -16.37 -3.60
C VAL A 67 -39.13 -16.24 -2.66
N ASP A 68 -39.28 -15.59 -1.50
CA ASP A 68 -38.13 -15.30 -0.64
C ASP A 68 -37.46 -16.57 -0.09
N ALA A 69 -38.26 -17.59 0.26
CA ALA A 69 -37.75 -18.90 0.68
C ALA A 69 -36.99 -19.60 -0.44
N ARG A 70 -37.45 -19.43 -1.69
CA ARG A 70 -36.83 -20.01 -2.86
C ARG A 70 -35.49 -19.33 -3.16
N LEU A 71 -35.42 -18.00 -3.07
CA LEU A 71 -34.19 -17.23 -3.23
C LEU A 71 -33.16 -17.57 -2.15
N ASN A 72 -33.59 -17.65 -0.89
CA ASN A 72 -32.71 -17.99 0.23
C ASN A 72 -32.26 -19.46 0.20
N LEU A 73 -33.12 -20.38 -0.24
CA LEU A 73 -32.75 -21.78 -0.45
C LEU A 73 -31.72 -21.93 -1.58
N ALA A 74 -31.88 -21.17 -2.67
CA ALA A 74 -30.88 -21.14 -3.73
C ALA A 74 -29.51 -20.65 -3.21
N ASP A 75 -29.48 -19.64 -2.32
CA ASP A 75 -28.24 -19.23 -1.65
C ASP A 75 -27.65 -20.31 -0.76
N ALA A 76 -28.48 -21.02 0.01
CA ALA A 76 -28.03 -22.11 0.86
C ALA A 76 -27.46 -23.28 0.04
N TYR A 77 -28.06 -23.58 -1.11
CA TYR A 77 -27.53 -24.53 -2.08
C TYR A 77 -26.20 -24.07 -2.69
N MET A 78 -26.08 -22.81 -3.12
CA MET A 78 -24.81 -22.25 -3.62
C MET A 78 -23.69 -22.32 -2.57
N ALA A 79 -23.99 -21.95 -1.31
CA ALA A 79 -23.05 -22.05 -0.20
C ALA A 79 -22.63 -23.51 0.12
N SER A 80 -23.47 -24.47 -0.26
CA SER A 80 -23.23 -25.91 -0.11
C SER A 80 -22.66 -26.58 -1.37
N SER A 81 -22.22 -25.78 -2.36
CA SER A 81 -21.72 -26.25 -3.66
C SER A 81 -22.72 -27.11 -4.46
N LYS A 82 -24.01 -26.89 -4.24
CA LYS A 82 -25.15 -27.57 -4.90
C LYS A 82 -25.76 -26.67 -5.98
N GLN A 83 -24.95 -26.32 -6.96
CA GLN A 83 -25.31 -25.31 -7.96
C GLN A 83 -26.44 -25.78 -8.88
N ASP A 84 -26.42 -27.05 -9.30
CA ASP A 84 -27.44 -27.61 -10.18
C ASP A 84 -28.82 -27.57 -9.52
N GLU A 85 -28.90 -27.91 -8.23
CA GLU A 85 -30.13 -27.83 -7.45
C GLU A 85 -30.64 -26.39 -7.29
N ALA A 86 -29.73 -25.42 -7.11
CA ALA A 86 -30.10 -24.01 -7.06
C ALA A 86 -30.69 -23.52 -8.40
N ILE A 87 -30.09 -23.92 -9.52
CA ILE A 87 -30.56 -23.57 -10.87
C ILE A 87 -31.95 -24.16 -11.13
N GLU A 88 -32.14 -25.45 -10.86
CA GLU A 88 -33.44 -26.13 -11.04
C GLU A 88 -34.54 -25.47 -10.18
N LEU A 89 -34.24 -25.22 -8.90
CA LEU A 89 -35.16 -24.55 -7.97
C LEU A 89 -35.60 -23.17 -8.46
N LEU A 90 -34.67 -22.36 -8.99
CA LEU A 90 -34.98 -21.03 -9.50
C LEU A 90 -35.76 -21.08 -10.82
N GLN A 91 -35.45 -22.05 -11.70
CA GLN A 91 -36.22 -22.27 -12.93
C GLN A 91 -37.67 -22.66 -12.62
N GLU A 92 -37.90 -23.54 -11.64
CA GLU A 92 -39.24 -23.87 -11.16
C GLU A 92 -39.93 -22.63 -10.59
N GLY A 93 -39.22 -21.83 -9.78
CA GLY A 93 -39.74 -20.57 -9.24
C GLY A 93 -40.22 -19.60 -10.32
N ILE A 94 -39.42 -19.44 -11.38
CA ILE A 94 -39.76 -18.60 -12.53
C ILE A 94 -41.01 -19.13 -13.25
N SER A 95 -41.20 -20.45 -13.29
CA SER A 95 -42.40 -21.05 -13.91
C SER A 95 -43.68 -20.78 -13.12
N LEU A 96 -43.57 -20.66 -11.78
CA LEU A 96 -44.68 -20.34 -10.89
C LEU A 96 -44.95 -18.83 -10.85
N ASN A 97 -43.88 -18.02 -10.79
CA ASN A 97 -43.93 -16.55 -10.68
C ASN A 97 -43.13 -15.87 -11.81
N PRO A 98 -43.65 -15.84 -13.05
CA PRO A 98 -42.91 -15.26 -14.17
C PRO A 98 -42.74 -13.73 -14.08
N GLU A 99 -43.54 -13.04 -13.26
CA GLU A 99 -43.42 -11.59 -13.05
C GLU A 99 -42.35 -11.23 -12.00
N GLU A 100 -41.88 -12.22 -11.23
CA GLU A 100 -40.93 -11.98 -10.15
C GLU A 100 -39.50 -11.84 -10.66
N HIS A 101 -39.07 -10.59 -10.75
CA HIS A 101 -37.79 -10.21 -11.31
C HIS A 101 -36.57 -10.73 -10.53
N GLU A 102 -36.66 -10.89 -9.21
CA GLU A 102 -35.51 -11.31 -8.39
C GLU A 102 -35.05 -12.72 -8.72
N LEU A 103 -35.98 -13.61 -9.11
CA LEU A 103 -35.66 -14.98 -9.52
C LEU A 103 -34.79 -15.00 -10.79
N TYR A 104 -35.08 -14.14 -11.77
CA TYR A 104 -34.26 -14.00 -12.98
C TYR A 104 -32.88 -13.43 -12.67
N LEU A 105 -32.80 -12.43 -11.78
CA LEU A 105 -31.54 -11.83 -11.37
C LEU A 105 -30.66 -12.86 -10.68
N LYS A 106 -31.20 -13.61 -9.70
CA LYS A 106 -30.49 -14.66 -8.98
C LYS A 106 -30.00 -15.74 -9.95
N LEU A 107 -30.88 -16.28 -10.78
CA LEU A 107 -30.50 -17.33 -11.74
C LEU A 107 -29.41 -16.85 -12.71
N SER A 108 -29.57 -15.64 -13.28
CA SER A 108 -28.56 -15.08 -14.17
C SER A 108 -27.20 -14.85 -13.49
N SER A 109 -27.20 -14.45 -12.20
CA SER A 109 -25.96 -14.24 -11.45
C SER A 109 -25.19 -15.56 -11.22
N ILE A 110 -25.91 -16.63 -10.89
CA ILE A 110 -25.33 -17.97 -10.72
C ILE A 110 -24.75 -18.46 -12.05
N LEU A 111 -25.50 -18.31 -13.14
CA LEU A 111 -25.05 -18.71 -14.48
C LEU A 111 -23.81 -17.93 -14.94
N LEU A 112 -23.70 -16.64 -14.61
CA LEU A 112 -22.51 -15.85 -14.94
C LEU A 112 -21.29 -16.22 -14.10
N GLN A 113 -21.50 -16.59 -12.83
CA GLN A 113 -20.44 -17.12 -11.98
C GLN A 113 -19.87 -18.44 -12.55
N ASP A 114 -20.73 -19.24 -13.20
CA ASP A 114 -20.37 -20.46 -13.91
C ASP A 114 -19.85 -20.23 -15.34
N GLU A 115 -19.72 -18.96 -15.76
CA GLU A 115 -19.35 -18.57 -17.13
C GLU A 115 -20.34 -19.06 -18.22
N ASN A 116 -21.55 -19.48 -17.84
CA ASN A 116 -22.63 -19.85 -18.76
C ASN A 116 -23.39 -18.60 -19.25
N VAL A 117 -22.68 -17.78 -20.04
CA VAL A 117 -23.14 -16.49 -20.58
C VAL A 117 -24.42 -16.64 -21.42
N SER A 118 -24.52 -17.73 -22.18
CA SER A 118 -25.63 -17.99 -23.10
C SER A 118 -26.96 -18.15 -22.38
N GLU A 119 -26.96 -18.94 -21.31
CA GLU A 119 -28.17 -19.15 -20.49
C GLU A 119 -28.47 -17.93 -19.63
N ALA A 120 -27.46 -17.25 -19.10
CA ALA A 120 -27.65 -16.00 -18.35
C ALA A 120 -28.31 -14.92 -19.21
N PHE A 121 -27.85 -14.73 -20.45
CA PHE A 121 -28.44 -13.80 -21.40
C PHE A 121 -29.90 -14.17 -21.70
N THR A 122 -30.16 -15.46 -21.97
CA THR A 122 -31.52 -15.96 -22.24
C THR A 122 -32.45 -15.73 -21.03
N THR A 123 -31.94 -15.95 -19.83
CA THR A 123 -32.67 -15.76 -18.57
C THR A 123 -33.08 -14.31 -18.38
N LEU A 124 -32.13 -13.37 -18.53
CA LEU A 124 -32.42 -11.95 -18.44
C LEU A 124 -33.35 -11.47 -19.56
N GLN A 125 -33.19 -12.01 -20.77
CA GLN A 125 -34.08 -11.69 -21.89
C GLN A 125 -35.51 -12.15 -21.60
N LYS A 126 -35.71 -13.37 -21.06
CA LYS A 126 -37.02 -13.85 -20.62
C LYS A 126 -37.59 -12.95 -19.53
N GLY A 127 -36.80 -12.60 -18.51
CA GLY A 127 -37.24 -11.70 -17.44
C GLY A 127 -37.76 -10.37 -17.97
N LYS A 128 -37.06 -9.76 -18.95
CA LYS A 128 -37.50 -8.52 -19.62
C LYS A 128 -38.84 -8.65 -20.36
N THR A 129 -39.18 -9.83 -20.86
CA THR A 129 -40.44 -10.05 -21.60
C THR A 129 -41.66 -10.11 -20.69
N TYR A 130 -41.51 -10.64 -19.48
CA TYR A 130 -42.58 -10.69 -18.49
C TYR A 130 -42.67 -9.37 -17.73
N ASN A 131 -41.53 -8.88 -17.22
CA ASN A 131 -41.47 -7.66 -16.43
C ASN A 131 -40.33 -6.74 -16.89
N ASN A 132 -40.64 -5.51 -17.31
CA ASN A 132 -39.65 -4.50 -17.68
C ASN A 132 -39.02 -3.82 -16.45
N HIS A 133 -38.74 -4.59 -15.40
CA HIS A 133 -38.20 -4.06 -14.15
C HIS A 133 -36.81 -3.48 -14.39
N LYS A 134 -36.54 -2.31 -13.78
CA LYS A 134 -35.28 -1.58 -13.96
C LYS A 134 -34.05 -2.42 -13.58
N SER A 135 -34.17 -3.30 -12.59
CA SER A 135 -33.06 -4.15 -12.16
C SER A 135 -32.68 -5.19 -13.22
N ILE A 136 -33.65 -5.83 -13.91
CA ILE A 136 -33.37 -6.75 -15.02
C ILE A 136 -32.75 -5.99 -16.19
N GLN A 137 -33.29 -4.80 -16.52
CA GLN A 137 -32.73 -3.97 -17.58
C GLN A 137 -31.26 -3.61 -17.30
N ARG A 138 -30.93 -3.21 -16.07
CA ARG A 138 -29.54 -2.92 -15.67
C ARG A 138 -28.63 -4.15 -15.78
N ALA A 139 -29.10 -5.31 -15.30
CA ALA A 139 -28.32 -6.55 -15.38
C ALA A 139 -28.07 -6.96 -16.85
N TYR A 140 -29.09 -6.83 -17.70
CA TYR A 140 -28.97 -7.09 -19.13
C TYR A 140 -28.03 -6.10 -19.84
N GLU A 141 -28.13 -4.80 -19.52
CA GLU A 141 -27.23 -3.76 -20.03
C GLU A 141 -25.78 -4.02 -19.59
N LYS A 142 -25.56 -4.38 -18.32
CA LYS A 142 -24.23 -4.76 -17.81
C LYS A 142 -23.66 -5.92 -18.62
N LEU A 143 -24.37 -7.05 -18.67
CA LEU A 143 -23.97 -8.24 -19.42
C LEU A 143 -23.63 -7.93 -20.88
N THR A 144 -24.51 -7.18 -21.57
CA THR A 144 -24.32 -6.86 -22.99
C THR A 144 -23.23 -5.82 -23.24
N SER A 145 -22.93 -4.95 -22.27
CA SER A 145 -21.79 -4.02 -22.34
C SER A 145 -20.45 -4.74 -22.27
N GLU A 146 -20.39 -5.88 -21.57
CA GLU A 146 -19.22 -6.74 -21.44
C GLU A 146 -19.01 -7.66 -22.67
N ILE A 147 -19.96 -7.67 -23.60
CA ILE A 147 -19.86 -8.40 -24.87
C ILE A 147 -19.39 -7.47 -25.99
N PHE A 148 -18.30 -7.82 -26.66
CA PHE A 148 -17.75 -7.03 -27.76
C PHE A 148 -17.02 -7.88 -28.80
N ILE A 149 -16.81 -7.30 -29.97
CA ILE A 149 -15.99 -7.90 -31.03
C ILE A 149 -14.53 -7.60 -30.71
N HIS A 150 -13.76 -8.62 -30.39
CA HIS A 150 -12.33 -8.53 -30.24
C HIS A 150 -11.63 -8.64 -31.61
N ILE A 151 -10.81 -7.63 -31.93
CA ILE A 151 -9.95 -7.54 -33.11
C ILE A 151 -8.67 -6.78 -32.71
N GLY A 152 -7.52 -7.13 -33.29
CA GLY A 152 -6.26 -6.47 -32.93
C GLY A 152 -6.17 -5.01 -33.39
N LYS A 153 -6.21 -4.78 -34.70
CA LYS A 153 -6.26 -3.45 -35.32
C LYS A 153 -7.40 -3.37 -36.33
N THR A 154 -8.19 -2.30 -36.27
CA THR A 154 -9.29 -2.01 -37.21
C THR A 154 -8.80 -1.40 -38.52
N ASP A 155 -7.61 -0.78 -38.50
CA ASP A 155 -6.84 -0.47 -39.70
C ASP A 155 -6.11 -1.76 -40.17
N ILE A 156 -6.37 -2.17 -41.42
CA ILE A 156 -5.83 -3.40 -42.02
C ILE A 156 -5.05 -3.06 -43.29
N GLN A 157 -3.84 -3.60 -43.45
CA GLN A 157 -3.14 -3.54 -44.73
C GLN A 157 -3.74 -4.54 -45.72
N LYS A 158 -4.03 -4.10 -46.96
CA LYS A 158 -4.47 -5.02 -48.01
C LYS A 158 -3.49 -6.20 -48.15
N GLY A 159 -4.02 -7.39 -48.39
CA GLY A 159 -3.27 -8.65 -48.41
C GLY A 159 -3.08 -9.30 -47.04
N PHE A 160 -3.35 -8.59 -45.95
CA PHE A 160 -3.29 -9.12 -44.58
C PHE A 160 -4.67 -9.46 -44.05
N LYS A 161 -4.69 -10.46 -43.17
CA LYS A 161 -5.91 -10.98 -42.58
C LYS A 161 -6.09 -10.46 -41.15
N ARG A 162 -7.34 -10.46 -40.69
CA ARG A 162 -7.68 -10.21 -39.28
C ARG A 162 -8.63 -11.25 -38.75
N LYS A 163 -8.30 -11.75 -37.57
CA LYS A 163 -9.17 -12.62 -36.80
C LYS A 163 -10.07 -11.79 -35.91
N LEU A 164 -11.36 -12.12 -35.93
CA LEU A 164 -12.40 -11.54 -35.10
C LEU A 164 -12.99 -12.63 -34.21
N LYS A 165 -13.31 -12.26 -32.98
CA LYS A 165 -14.06 -13.09 -32.04
C LYS A 165 -15.11 -12.24 -31.36
N LEU A 166 -16.31 -12.77 -31.19
CA LEU A 166 -17.24 -12.18 -30.24
C LEU A 166 -16.90 -12.77 -28.87
N VAL A 167 -16.65 -11.92 -27.88
CA VAL A 167 -16.26 -12.36 -26.54
C VAL A 167 -17.10 -11.67 -25.49
N TRP A 168 -17.40 -12.38 -24.40
CA TRP A 168 -17.81 -11.79 -23.13
C TRP A 168 -16.61 -11.72 -22.21
N ASN A 169 -16.41 -10.58 -21.54
CA ASN A 169 -15.36 -10.42 -20.54
C ASN A 169 -15.93 -10.58 -19.13
N SER A 170 -15.44 -11.58 -18.40
CA SER A 170 -15.82 -11.79 -17.00
C SER A 170 -15.28 -10.68 -16.09
N GLU A 171 -15.81 -10.61 -14.86
CA GLU A 171 -15.27 -9.72 -13.81
C GLU A 171 -13.80 -10.04 -13.45
N SER A 172 -13.34 -11.28 -13.68
CA SER A 172 -11.95 -11.69 -13.49
C SER A 172 -11.04 -11.36 -14.69
N GLY A 173 -11.56 -10.71 -15.73
CA GLY A 173 -10.84 -10.36 -16.95
C GLY A 173 -10.62 -11.54 -17.91
N LYS A 174 -11.34 -12.66 -17.72
CA LYS A 174 -11.29 -13.82 -18.62
C LYS A 174 -12.24 -13.58 -19.79
N GLN A 175 -11.74 -13.81 -21.01
CA GLN A 175 -12.54 -13.71 -22.21
C GLN A 175 -13.16 -15.06 -22.59
N ILE A 176 -14.49 -15.12 -22.61
CA ILE A 176 -15.26 -16.29 -23.04
C ILE A 176 -15.75 -16.05 -24.48
N PRO A 177 -15.36 -16.91 -25.44
CA PRO A 177 -15.82 -16.79 -26.82
C PRO A 177 -17.32 -17.10 -26.94
N LEU A 178 -18.01 -16.34 -27.80
CA LEU A 178 -19.43 -16.49 -28.10
C LEU A 178 -19.60 -16.81 -29.59
N ASN A 179 -20.41 -17.83 -29.87
CA ASN A 179 -20.66 -18.32 -31.23
C ASN A 179 -21.63 -17.41 -31.99
N ALA A 180 -21.07 -16.39 -32.63
CA ALA A 180 -21.82 -15.43 -33.44
C ALA A 180 -21.98 -15.89 -34.90
N ASN A 181 -23.11 -15.53 -35.49
CA ASN A 181 -23.26 -15.44 -36.93
C ASN A 181 -22.62 -14.14 -37.41
N TRP A 182 -21.75 -14.22 -38.41
CA TRP A 182 -20.98 -13.07 -38.87
C TRP A 182 -21.44 -12.58 -40.24
N ILE A 183 -21.66 -11.28 -40.36
CA ILE A 183 -22.17 -10.64 -41.57
C ILE A 183 -21.20 -9.54 -41.98
N LEU A 184 -20.76 -9.58 -43.24
CA LEU A 184 -19.99 -8.51 -43.87
C LEU A 184 -20.94 -7.63 -44.66
N LYS A 185 -21.07 -6.34 -44.28
CA LYS A 185 -22.06 -5.44 -44.88
C LYS A 185 -21.78 -5.13 -46.35
N ASP A 186 -20.51 -4.93 -46.69
CA ASP A 186 -20.06 -4.71 -48.07
C ASP A 186 -19.05 -5.79 -48.47
N GLU A 187 -19.56 -6.84 -49.13
CA GLU A 187 -18.76 -7.95 -49.67
C GLU A 187 -17.87 -7.53 -50.84
N SER A 188 -18.08 -6.35 -51.44
CA SER A 188 -17.20 -5.88 -52.50
C SER A 188 -15.80 -5.52 -51.98
N ILE A 189 -15.69 -5.21 -50.68
CA ILE A 189 -14.46 -4.81 -49.99
C ILE A 189 -13.63 -5.99 -49.54
N GLY A 190 -14.19 -7.18 -49.35
CA GLY A 190 -13.42 -8.33 -48.87
C GLY A 190 -14.26 -9.57 -48.66
N ASN A 191 -13.66 -10.61 -48.08
CA ASN A 191 -14.34 -11.85 -47.74
C ASN A 191 -14.17 -12.17 -46.25
N LEU A 192 -15.18 -12.81 -45.69
CA LEU A 192 -15.19 -13.28 -44.32
C LEU A 192 -15.24 -14.80 -44.31
N VAL A 193 -14.26 -15.45 -43.68
CA VAL A 193 -14.21 -16.91 -43.54
C VAL A 193 -14.48 -17.26 -42.09
N ILE A 194 -15.57 -18.00 -41.84
CA ILE A 194 -15.94 -18.44 -40.49
C ILE A 194 -15.24 -19.77 -40.19
N LYS A 195 -14.53 -19.85 -39.06
CA LYS A 195 -13.86 -21.04 -38.56
C LYS A 195 -14.18 -21.18 -37.07
N ASP A 196 -14.99 -22.18 -36.74
CA ASP A 196 -15.50 -22.44 -35.40
C ASP A 196 -16.14 -21.17 -34.80
N GLU A 197 -15.63 -20.70 -33.66
CA GLU A 197 -16.14 -19.56 -32.90
C GLU A 197 -15.58 -18.20 -33.40
N THR A 198 -14.90 -18.20 -34.54
CA THR A 198 -14.07 -17.08 -35.00
C THR A 198 -14.33 -16.76 -36.46
N ALA A 199 -14.17 -15.49 -36.82
CA ALA A 199 -14.22 -15.05 -38.22
C ALA A 199 -12.87 -14.49 -38.65
N GLU A 200 -12.47 -14.76 -39.89
CA GLU A 200 -11.24 -14.27 -40.47
C GLU A 200 -11.58 -13.38 -41.67
N PHE A 201 -11.36 -12.08 -41.54
CA PHE A 201 -11.54 -11.11 -42.61
C PHE A 201 -10.26 -11.00 -43.44
N ALA A 202 -10.40 -11.05 -44.75
CA ALA A 202 -9.31 -10.90 -45.71
C ALA A 202 -9.74 -10.03 -46.90
N THR A 203 -8.79 -9.30 -47.48
CA THR A 203 -9.08 -8.39 -48.59
C THR A 203 -7.83 -7.96 -49.34
N GLU A 204 -7.98 -7.75 -50.66
CA GLU A 204 -7.00 -7.11 -51.55
C GLU A 204 -7.39 -5.68 -51.95
N LYS A 205 -8.52 -5.18 -51.45
CA LYS A 205 -9.13 -3.90 -51.85
C LYS A 205 -9.12 -2.90 -50.72
N VAL A 206 -8.62 -1.71 -51.01
CA VAL A 206 -8.67 -0.54 -50.11
C VAL A 206 -10.12 -0.05 -50.02
N GLY A 207 -10.58 0.28 -48.81
CA GLY A 207 -11.93 0.76 -48.57
C GLY A 207 -12.34 0.67 -47.11
N LYS A 208 -13.63 0.85 -46.84
CA LYS A 208 -14.22 0.76 -45.51
C LYS A 208 -15.41 -0.19 -45.54
N THR A 209 -15.58 -0.97 -44.50
CA THR A 209 -16.73 -1.87 -44.36
C THR A 209 -17.09 -2.06 -42.89
N THR A 210 -18.29 -2.57 -42.63
CA THR A 210 -18.76 -2.91 -41.29
C THR A 210 -18.92 -4.42 -41.20
N ILE A 211 -18.39 -5.01 -40.13
CA ILE A 211 -18.66 -6.40 -39.78
C ILE A 211 -19.62 -6.42 -38.60
N THR A 212 -20.70 -7.19 -38.74
CA THR A 212 -21.71 -7.40 -37.71
C THR A 212 -21.58 -8.81 -37.16
N ALA A 213 -21.49 -8.94 -35.84
CA ALA A 213 -21.63 -10.18 -35.11
C ALA A 213 -23.04 -10.25 -34.53
N GLU A 214 -23.83 -11.23 -34.97
CA GLU A 214 -25.16 -11.53 -34.45
C GLU A 214 -25.09 -12.75 -33.55
N TRP A 215 -25.44 -12.59 -32.28
CA TRP A 215 -25.46 -13.66 -31.30
C TRP A 215 -26.77 -13.62 -30.53
N GLN A 216 -27.59 -14.67 -30.71
CA GLN A 216 -28.97 -14.68 -30.24
C GLN A 216 -29.73 -13.42 -30.73
N THR A 217 -30.21 -12.56 -29.83
CA THR A 217 -30.84 -11.28 -30.17
C THR A 217 -29.89 -10.08 -30.14
N LEU A 218 -28.64 -10.28 -29.71
CA LEU A 218 -27.63 -9.23 -29.64
C LEU A 218 -26.96 -9.02 -31.00
N LYS A 219 -26.77 -7.75 -31.37
CA LYS A 219 -25.95 -7.35 -32.52
C LYS A 219 -24.81 -6.46 -32.04
N LYS A 220 -23.59 -6.77 -32.48
CA LYS A 220 -22.40 -5.93 -32.29
C LYS A 220 -21.82 -5.62 -33.65
N GLU A 221 -21.34 -4.40 -33.84
CA GLU A 221 -20.79 -3.95 -35.11
C GLU A 221 -19.39 -3.37 -34.89
N ILE A 222 -18.53 -3.55 -35.88
CA ILE A 222 -17.21 -2.95 -35.92
C ILE A 222 -16.90 -2.43 -37.32
N GLU A 223 -16.44 -1.17 -37.41
CA GLU A 223 -15.93 -0.60 -38.66
C GLU A 223 -14.47 -1.03 -38.86
N ILE A 224 -14.18 -1.47 -40.07
CA ILE A 224 -12.85 -1.82 -40.53
C ILE A 224 -12.47 -0.90 -41.67
N THR A 225 -11.25 -0.38 -41.64
CA THR A 225 -10.67 0.39 -42.73
C THR A 225 -9.46 -0.33 -43.30
N VAL A 226 -9.46 -0.54 -44.60
CA VAL A 226 -8.40 -1.22 -45.34
C VAL A 226 -7.57 -0.18 -46.07
N HIS A 227 -6.26 -0.17 -45.83
CA HIS A 227 -5.32 0.76 -46.46
C HIS A 227 -4.31 0.02 -47.35
N ASN A 228 -3.58 0.77 -48.19
CA ASN A 228 -2.47 0.20 -48.96
C ASN A 228 -1.29 -0.22 -48.07
N GLN A 229 -1.03 0.54 -47.01
CA GLN A 229 -0.02 0.25 -45.99
C GLN A 229 -0.55 0.71 -44.62
N VAL A 230 -0.27 -0.07 -43.58
CA VAL A 230 -0.65 0.23 -42.20
C VAL A 230 0.57 0.10 -41.30
N MET A 231 0.72 1.03 -40.35
CA MET A 231 1.83 1.00 -39.39
C MET A 231 1.74 -0.23 -38.50
N ASN A 232 2.76 -1.07 -38.59
CA ASN A 232 2.92 -2.24 -37.74
C ASN A 232 3.92 -1.96 -36.62
N LYS A 233 5.05 -1.32 -36.94
CA LYS A 233 6.14 -1.08 -35.99
C LYS A 233 6.79 0.28 -36.20
N LEU A 234 6.95 1.03 -35.11
CA LEU A 234 7.69 2.28 -35.07
C LEU A 234 9.01 2.07 -34.31
N THR A 235 10.12 2.61 -34.83
CA THR A 235 11.46 2.49 -34.25
C THR A 235 12.23 3.80 -34.33
N LEU A 236 13.13 4.03 -33.37
CA LEU A 236 14.00 5.20 -33.31
C LEU A 236 15.42 4.83 -33.73
N ASN A 237 16.10 5.74 -34.41
CA ASN A 237 17.53 5.65 -34.63
C ASN A 237 18.19 6.99 -34.24
N PRO A 238 19.11 7.01 -33.27
CA PRO A 238 19.58 5.85 -32.49
C PRO A 238 18.54 5.35 -31.47
N GLU A 239 18.54 4.05 -31.17
CA GLU A 239 17.66 3.44 -30.15
C GLU A 239 18.07 3.78 -28.70
N LYS A 240 19.34 4.16 -28.51
CA LYS A 240 19.93 4.56 -27.22
C LYS A 240 20.94 5.67 -27.47
N VAL A 241 21.05 6.60 -26.51
CA VAL A 241 21.98 7.73 -26.60
C VAL A 241 22.80 7.78 -25.33
N GLU A 242 24.09 8.09 -25.49
CA GLU A 242 24.95 8.46 -24.37
C GLU A 242 24.47 9.79 -23.75
N SER A 243 25.05 10.15 -22.61
CA SER A 243 24.74 11.44 -22.00
C SER A 243 25.16 12.60 -22.90
N LEU A 244 24.24 13.54 -23.13
CA LEU A 244 24.48 14.79 -23.86
C LEU A 244 25.13 15.83 -22.95
N VAL A 245 25.82 16.82 -23.52
CA VAL A 245 26.27 18.04 -22.81
C VAL A 245 25.35 19.20 -23.17
N VAL A 246 25.13 20.14 -22.25
CA VAL A 246 24.37 21.37 -22.54
C VAL A 246 24.92 22.06 -23.80
N GLY A 247 24.04 22.38 -24.74
CA GLY A 247 24.36 22.97 -26.05
C GLY A 247 24.57 21.95 -27.17
N GLN A 248 24.79 20.66 -26.85
CA GLN A 248 24.95 19.59 -27.85
C GLN A 248 23.66 19.32 -28.58
N THR A 249 23.76 19.07 -29.89
CA THR A 249 22.65 18.63 -30.74
C THR A 249 22.64 17.12 -30.93
N LEU A 250 21.46 16.55 -31.08
CA LEU A 250 21.20 15.15 -31.35
C LEU A 250 20.19 15.04 -32.48
N ASN A 251 20.56 14.32 -33.54
CA ASN A 251 19.64 14.01 -34.63
C ASN A 251 19.03 12.64 -34.39
N ILE A 252 17.71 12.56 -34.52
CA ILE A 252 16.96 11.32 -34.33
C ILE A 252 16.08 11.11 -35.55
N THR A 253 16.06 9.89 -36.05
CA THR A 253 15.14 9.47 -37.11
C THR A 253 14.14 8.44 -36.61
N LEU A 254 12.93 8.47 -37.17
CA LEU A 254 11.88 7.48 -36.97
C LEU A 254 11.78 6.62 -38.21
N LYS A 255 11.80 5.31 -38.01
CA LYS A 255 11.52 4.33 -39.06
C LYS A 255 10.24 3.60 -38.72
N GLY A 256 9.28 3.66 -39.63
CA GLY A 256 8.01 2.96 -39.55
C GLY A 256 8.00 1.81 -40.55
N LEU A 257 7.67 0.62 -40.07
CA LEU A 257 7.51 -0.57 -40.88
C LEU A 257 6.03 -0.95 -40.96
N ASP A 258 5.62 -1.34 -42.16
CA ASP A 258 4.29 -1.86 -42.44
C ASP A 258 4.17 -3.34 -42.03
N GLU A 259 3.01 -3.95 -42.24
CA GLU A 259 2.79 -5.37 -41.87
C GLU A 259 3.68 -6.34 -42.67
N ALA A 260 4.14 -5.95 -43.86
CA ALA A 260 5.08 -6.73 -44.67
C ALA A 260 6.55 -6.44 -44.32
N GLY A 261 6.82 -5.64 -43.29
CA GLY A 261 8.17 -5.21 -42.92
C GLY A 261 8.78 -4.18 -43.87
N LYS A 262 7.99 -3.60 -44.78
CA LYS A 262 8.45 -2.56 -45.70
C LYS A 262 8.38 -1.19 -45.02
N GLU A 263 9.37 -0.35 -45.32
CA GLU A 263 9.37 1.03 -44.83
C GLU A 263 8.19 1.83 -45.39
N MET A 264 7.63 2.67 -44.52
CA MET A 264 6.57 3.60 -44.86
C MET A 264 7.03 5.04 -44.67
N GLU A 265 6.54 5.93 -45.52
CA GLU A 265 6.64 7.38 -45.35
C GLU A 265 5.48 7.88 -44.50
N PHE A 266 5.77 8.73 -43.51
CA PHE A 266 4.76 9.35 -42.65
C PHE A 266 5.31 10.60 -41.96
N THR A 267 4.39 11.42 -41.43
CA THR A 267 4.73 12.62 -40.66
C THR A 267 4.45 12.39 -39.17
N PRO A 268 5.48 12.06 -38.37
CA PRO A 268 5.36 11.93 -36.92
C PRO A 268 5.17 13.27 -36.22
N LYS A 269 4.66 13.20 -34.99
CA LYS A 269 4.71 14.28 -34.02
C LYS A 269 5.87 14.04 -33.05
N TRP A 270 6.77 15.01 -32.98
CA TRP A 270 7.90 14.98 -32.05
C TRP A 270 7.56 15.76 -30.78
N SER A 271 8.02 15.25 -29.64
CA SER A 271 8.00 16.00 -28.38
C SER A 271 9.24 15.65 -27.56
N ALA A 272 9.61 16.52 -26.63
CA ALA A 272 10.73 16.30 -25.72
C ALA A 272 10.41 16.90 -24.34
N THR A 273 11.17 16.51 -23.32
CA THR A 273 11.04 17.11 -21.98
C THR A 273 11.27 18.62 -22.04
N GLU A 274 10.20 19.37 -21.76
CA GLU A 274 10.16 20.82 -21.82
C GLU A 274 11.26 21.46 -20.96
N GLY A 275 11.93 22.47 -21.51
CA GLY A 275 13.03 23.20 -20.87
C GLY A 275 14.35 22.42 -20.75
N LEU A 276 14.33 21.08 -20.83
CA LEU A 276 15.53 20.26 -20.85
C LEU A 276 16.11 20.13 -22.27
N ILE A 277 15.24 19.84 -23.23
CA ILE A 277 15.59 19.59 -24.63
C ILE A 277 14.64 20.38 -25.52
N GLU A 278 15.21 21.14 -26.43
CA GLU A 278 14.49 21.91 -27.44
C GLU A 278 14.52 21.17 -28.78
N ILE A 279 13.40 21.22 -29.51
CA ILE A 279 13.33 20.75 -30.89
C ILE A 279 13.75 21.92 -31.79
N ILE A 280 14.91 21.80 -32.43
CA ILE A 280 15.45 22.84 -33.31
C ILE A 280 14.81 22.77 -34.69
N GLU A 281 14.68 21.54 -35.19
CA GLU A 281 14.14 21.26 -36.51
C GLU A 281 13.40 19.93 -36.44
N ALA A 282 12.22 19.88 -37.01
CA ALA A 282 11.51 18.64 -37.28
C ALA A 282 11.11 18.64 -38.74
N THR A 283 11.77 17.78 -39.51
CA THR A 283 11.32 17.41 -40.86
C THR A 283 10.42 16.18 -40.75
N ASN A 284 10.11 15.49 -41.86
CA ASN A 284 9.27 14.29 -41.88
C ASN A 284 9.67 13.29 -40.78
N GLN A 285 10.53 12.33 -41.10
CA GLN A 285 10.90 11.27 -40.16
C GLN A 285 12.14 11.61 -39.34
N SER A 286 12.63 12.84 -39.38
CA SER A 286 13.86 13.24 -38.68
C SER A 286 13.66 14.53 -37.90
N ALA A 287 14.18 14.57 -36.68
CA ALA A 287 14.21 15.76 -35.86
C ALA A 287 15.57 15.96 -35.20
N THR A 288 15.96 17.23 -35.10
CA THR A 288 17.18 17.69 -34.46
C THR A 288 16.82 18.32 -33.13
N PHE A 289 17.39 17.78 -32.06
CA PHE A 289 17.17 18.19 -30.69
C PHE A 289 18.41 18.86 -30.14
N LYS A 290 18.25 19.90 -29.31
CA LYS A 290 19.35 20.56 -28.61
C LYS A 290 19.16 20.47 -27.11
N ALA A 291 20.19 20.01 -26.42
CA ALA A 291 20.23 20.01 -24.97
C ALA A 291 20.32 21.45 -24.45
N GLN A 292 19.33 21.88 -23.67
CA GLN A 292 19.24 23.25 -23.15
C GLN A 292 19.63 23.35 -21.67
N LYS A 293 19.25 22.35 -20.88
CA LYS A 293 19.50 22.33 -19.44
C LYS A 293 19.97 20.95 -19.01
N GLU A 294 20.74 20.91 -17.93
CA GLU A 294 21.10 19.64 -17.30
C GLU A 294 19.87 18.96 -16.68
N GLY A 295 19.88 17.63 -16.70
CA GLY A 295 18.79 16.84 -16.15
C GLY A 295 18.58 15.50 -16.84
N LYS A 296 17.46 14.87 -16.51
CA LYS A 296 17.00 13.62 -17.13
C LYS A 296 15.64 13.86 -17.75
N GLY A 297 15.43 13.33 -18.94
CA GLY A 297 14.19 13.49 -19.67
C GLY A 297 14.01 12.43 -20.74
N VAL A 298 13.10 12.69 -21.65
CA VAL A 298 12.75 11.82 -22.77
C VAL A 298 12.55 12.64 -24.03
N ILE A 299 12.86 12.02 -25.16
CA ILE A 299 12.39 12.43 -26.48
C ILE A 299 11.37 11.40 -26.95
N LYS A 300 10.27 11.86 -27.54
CA LYS A 300 9.18 11.01 -27.99
C LYS A 300 8.87 11.25 -29.46
N GLY A 301 8.75 10.16 -30.19
CA GLY A 301 8.25 10.11 -31.55
C GLY A 301 6.88 9.46 -31.58
N ASN A 302 5.89 10.13 -32.15
CA ASN A 302 4.51 9.65 -32.17
C ASN A 302 3.96 9.59 -33.59
N TYR A 303 3.24 8.53 -33.94
CA TYR A 303 2.44 8.47 -35.16
C TYR A 303 1.17 7.67 -34.93
N LYS A 304 0.00 8.32 -35.08
CA LYS A 304 -1.30 7.78 -34.67
C LYS A 304 -1.23 7.27 -33.21
N ASP A 305 -1.49 5.99 -32.98
CA ASP A 305 -1.51 5.34 -31.66
C ASP A 305 -0.16 4.75 -31.25
N GLU A 306 0.84 4.80 -32.14
CA GLU A 306 2.19 4.29 -31.90
C GLU A 306 3.07 5.40 -31.30
N GLU A 307 3.66 5.14 -30.13
CA GLU A 307 4.63 6.02 -29.46
C GLU A 307 5.94 5.26 -29.24
N VAL A 308 7.06 5.94 -29.51
CA VAL A 308 8.40 5.48 -29.13
C VAL A 308 9.09 6.53 -28.29
N VAL A 309 9.76 6.08 -27.23
CA VAL A 309 10.34 6.94 -26.19
C VAL A 309 11.83 6.66 -26.07
N LEU A 310 12.64 7.71 -26.16
CA LEU A 310 14.08 7.69 -25.97
C LEU A 310 14.47 8.42 -24.68
N PRO A 311 14.89 7.69 -23.63
CA PRO A 311 15.45 8.29 -22.44
C PRO A 311 16.77 9.02 -22.74
N VAL A 312 16.93 10.20 -22.15
CA VAL A 312 18.07 11.09 -22.40
C VAL A 312 18.54 11.74 -21.09
N ILE A 313 19.86 11.86 -20.96
CA ILE A 313 20.52 12.50 -19.82
C ILE A 313 21.35 13.64 -20.37
N VAL A 314 21.12 14.86 -19.89
CA VAL A 314 21.94 16.02 -20.19
C VAL A 314 22.83 16.30 -18.99
N LYS A 315 24.14 16.16 -19.17
CA LYS A 315 25.18 16.56 -18.21
C LYS A 315 25.40 18.07 -18.30
N GLY A 316 25.27 18.73 -17.16
CA GLY A 316 25.76 20.09 -16.98
C GLY A 316 27.19 20.11 -16.44
N SER A 317 27.60 21.29 -15.97
CA SER A 317 28.86 21.45 -15.27
C SER A 317 28.92 20.55 -14.03
N PRO A 318 30.12 20.02 -13.69
CA PRO A 318 30.31 19.22 -12.48
C PRO A 318 29.78 19.96 -11.25
N LYS A 319 29.08 19.22 -10.37
CA LYS A 319 28.54 19.75 -9.12
C LYS A 319 29.50 19.53 -7.98
N ASN A 320 29.70 20.58 -7.18
CA ASN A 320 30.56 20.55 -6.01
C ASN A 320 29.73 20.41 -4.75
N ILE A 321 30.21 19.58 -3.82
CA ILE A 321 29.62 19.46 -2.48
C ILE A 321 30.64 19.97 -1.49
N ASN A 322 30.39 21.16 -1.01
CA ASN A 322 31.18 21.77 0.04
C ASN A 322 30.61 21.33 1.39
N SER A 323 31.47 20.86 2.27
CA SER A 323 31.09 20.46 3.61
C SER A 323 31.87 21.25 4.66
N GLU A 324 31.15 21.82 5.59
CA GLU A 324 31.67 22.59 6.71
C GLU A 324 31.19 22.01 8.03
N ARG A 325 31.94 22.24 9.10
CA ARG A 325 31.53 21.85 10.45
C ARG A 325 31.58 23.02 11.40
N VAL A 326 30.69 23.01 12.38
CA VAL A 326 30.74 23.89 13.56
C VAL A 326 30.91 22.98 14.77
N GLY A 327 31.98 23.17 15.55
CA GLY A 327 32.38 22.25 16.61
C GLY A 327 33.28 21.11 16.11
N GLU A 328 33.56 20.13 16.98
CA GLU A 328 34.47 19.02 16.68
C GLU A 328 33.74 17.74 16.28
N GLY A 329 34.10 17.24 15.10
CA GLY A 329 33.55 16.04 14.47
C GLY A 329 34.03 15.93 13.03
N THR A 330 33.63 14.87 12.34
CA THR A 330 33.97 14.64 10.94
C THR A 330 32.72 14.46 10.09
N ILE A 331 32.81 14.88 8.82
CA ILE A 331 31.79 14.65 7.79
C ILE A 331 32.37 13.66 6.80
N ILE A 332 31.61 12.62 6.47
CA ILE A 332 32.01 11.57 5.53
C ILE A 332 30.99 11.55 4.39
N LEU A 333 31.46 11.68 3.15
CA LEU A 333 30.66 11.54 1.93
C LEU A 333 30.99 10.21 1.26
N THR A 334 29.96 9.44 0.88
CA THR A 334 30.11 8.15 0.20
C THR A 334 29.25 8.11 -1.08
N PRO A 335 29.84 7.95 -2.28
CA PRO A 335 31.27 8.01 -2.57
C PRO A 335 31.83 9.44 -2.41
N LEU A 336 33.07 9.58 -1.94
CA LEU A 336 33.80 10.85 -1.96
C LEU A 336 34.39 11.07 -3.36
N LYS A 337 34.06 12.20 -4.00
CA LYS A 337 34.56 12.59 -5.32
C LYS A 337 34.88 14.08 -5.33
N ASP A 338 35.77 14.47 -6.24
CA ASP A 338 36.08 15.89 -6.47
C ASP A 338 34.88 16.65 -7.08
N SER A 339 34.02 15.94 -7.82
CA SER A 339 32.75 16.47 -8.31
C SER A 339 31.73 15.37 -8.61
N TYR A 340 30.47 15.77 -8.73
CA TYR A 340 29.32 14.89 -8.92
C TYR A 340 28.51 15.29 -10.15
N THR A 341 27.69 14.35 -10.63
CA THR A 341 26.76 14.59 -11.75
C THR A 341 25.33 14.82 -11.26
N TYR A 342 24.52 15.54 -12.03
CA TYR A 342 23.10 15.74 -11.72
C TYR A 342 22.37 14.39 -11.57
N GLY A 343 21.63 14.24 -10.48
CA GLY A 343 20.84 13.06 -10.14
C GLY A 343 21.66 11.93 -9.51
N GLU A 344 22.95 12.12 -9.26
CA GLU A 344 23.78 11.14 -8.55
C GLU A 344 23.38 11.03 -7.08
N LYS A 345 23.38 9.80 -6.56
CA LYS A 345 22.99 9.53 -5.17
C LYS A 345 24.23 9.34 -4.31
N ILE A 346 24.28 10.03 -3.18
CA ILE A 346 25.37 9.95 -2.20
C ILE A 346 24.83 9.81 -0.77
N THR A 347 25.67 9.39 0.15
CA THR A 347 25.39 9.36 1.58
C THR A 347 26.32 10.33 2.32
N ALA A 348 25.76 11.21 3.15
CA ALA A 348 26.51 12.09 4.04
C ALA A 348 26.32 11.66 5.50
N GLU A 349 27.42 11.48 6.23
CA GLU A 349 27.44 11.03 7.63
C GLU A 349 28.25 11.99 8.49
N ALA A 350 27.68 12.44 9.62
CA ALA A 350 28.34 13.27 10.63
C ALA A 350 28.73 12.43 11.86
N LYS A 351 30.03 12.33 12.13
CA LYS A 351 30.57 11.62 13.29
C LYS A 351 31.12 12.60 14.33
N PRO A 352 30.50 12.73 15.52
CA PRO A 352 31.01 13.61 16.56
C PRO A 352 32.35 13.11 17.11
N GLU A 353 33.24 14.05 17.45
CA GLU A 353 34.49 13.74 18.15
C GLU A 353 34.23 13.45 19.64
N THR A 354 35.19 12.82 20.32
CA THR A 354 35.06 12.50 21.75
C THR A 354 34.77 13.76 22.59
N GLY A 355 33.64 13.74 23.32
CA GLY A 355 33.22 14.87 24.16
C GLY A 355 32.35 15.90 23.44
N TRP A 356 31.94 15.60 22.20
CA TRP A 356 30.98 16.37 21.41
C TRP A 356 29.78 15.49 21.04
N GLU A 357 28.66 16.13 20.72
CA GLU A 357 27.47 15.46 20.15
C GLU A 357 27.05 16.15 18.85
N PHE A 358 26.59 15.36 17.89
CA PHE A 358 25.96 15.89 16.69
C PHE A 358 24.57 16.42 17.03
N VAL A 359 24.30 17.65 16.59
CA VAL A 359 23.01 18.32 16.85
C VAL A 359 22.13 18.25 15.61
N GLN A 360 22.65 18.72 14.46
CA GLN A 360 21.89 18.79 13.21
C GLN A 360 22.80 19.12 12.01
N TRP A 361 22.28 18.82 10.82
CA TRP A 361 22.70 19.37 9.54
C TRP A 361 22.01 20.71 9.29
N LYS A 362 22.75 21.67 8.72
CA LYS A 362 22.28 22.95 8.21
C LYS A 362 22.84 23.18 6.79
N GLY A 363 22.37 24.24 6.13
CA GLY A 363 22.69 24.54 4.73
C GLY A 363 21.62 23.96 3.82
N ASP A 364 22.03 23.26 2.77
CA ASP A 364 21.11 22.60 1.83
C ASP A 364 20.53 21.29 2.39
N LEU A 365 20.99 20.90 3.59
CA LEU A 365 20.37 19.89 4.42
C LEU A 365 19.76 20.53 5.66
N ASN A 366 18.58 20.05 6.05
CA ASN A 366 17.95 20.39 7.33
C ASN A 366 17.46 19.10 8.00
N SER A 367 18.33 18.48 8.80
CA SER A 367 18.07 17.17 9.40
C SER A 367 18.81 17.01 10.72
N SER A 368 18.13 16.50 11.74
CA SER A 368 18.75 16.10 13.01
C SER A 368 19.27 14.65 12.98
N ILE A 369 19.22 13.98 11.83
CA ILE A 369 19.73 12.62 11.64
C ILE A 369 21.19 12.72 11.17
N SER A 370 22.10 12.04 11.87
CA SER A 370 23.54 12.12 11.58
C SER A 370 23.92 11.56 10.20
N THR A 371 23.14 10.63 9.65
CA THR A 371 23.38 10.01 8.34
C THR A 371 22.20 10.26 7.40
N VAL A 372 22.44 10.84 6.23
CA VAL A 372 21.40 11.20 5.25
C VAL A 372 21.78 10.73 3.84
N HIS A 373 20.78 10.33 3.05
CA HIS A 373 20.92 10.00 1.63
C HIS A 373 20.47 11.19 0.79
N ILE A 374 21.30 11.62 -0.15
CA ILE A 374 21.13 12.86 -0.90
C ILE A 374 21.18 12.55 -2.39
N THR A 375 20.35 13.22 -3.19
CA THR A 375 20.47 13.25 -4.65
C THR A 375 21.04 14.61 -5.06
N VAL A 376 22.19 14.63 -5.71
CA VAL A 376 22.87 15.85 -6.13
C VAL A 376 22.08 16.49 -7.27
N LYS A 377 21.56 17.70 -7.08
CA LYS A 377 20.81 18.44 -8.11
C LYS A 377 21.52 19.73 -8.53
N GLU A 378 22.31 20.29 -7.64
CA GLU A 378 23.06 21.54 -7.82
C GLU A 378 24.31 21.49 -6.93
N ASP A 379 25.09 22.57 -6.91
CA ASP A 379 26.18 22.72 -5.94
C ASP A 379 25.59 22.77 -4.54
N MET A 380 26.13 21.95 -3.62
CA MET A 380 25.56 21.80 -2.28
C MET A 380 26.51 22.29 -1.20
N GLN A 381 25.94 22.90 -0.17
CA GLN A 381 26.60 23.37 1.05
C GLN A 381 26.04 22.63 2.25
N LEU A 382 26.84 21.70 2.79
CA LEU A 382 26.47 20.88 3.94
C LEU A 382 27.17 21.40 5.19
N ARG A 383 26.43 21.68 6.26
CA ARG A 383 27.01 22.09 7.55
C ARG A 383 26.62 21.15 8.67
N ALA A 384 27.56 20.36 9.19
CA ALA A 384 27.32 19.58 10.41
C ALA A 384 27.57 20.44 11.65
N VAL A 385 26.60 20.50 12.56
CA VAL A 385 26.72 21.23 13.83
C VAL A 385 26.92 20.24 14.97
N PHE A 386 28.04 20.38 15.66
CA PHE A 386 28.42 19.64 16.85
C PHE A 386 28.50 20.56 18.05
N GLU A 387 28.03 20.11 19.20
CA GLU A 387 28.10 20.86 20.45
C GLU A 387 28.88 20.09 21.52
N LYS A 388 29.65 20.83 22.33
CA LYS A 388 30.49 20.23 23.37
C LYS A 388 29.60 19.70 24.50
N LEU A 389 29.82 18.45 24.89
CA LEU A 389 29.12 17.83 26.01
C LEU A 389 29.47 18.53 27.32
N HIS A 390 28.47 18.74 28.17
CA HIS A 390 28.64 19.36 29.49
C HIS A 390 28.16 18.42 30.60
N HIS A 391 28.82 18.51 31.76
CA HIS A 391 28.57 17.66 32.92
C HIS A 391 28.40 18.44 34.21
N LYS A 392 27.50 18.00 35.08
CA LYS A 392 27.22 18.64 36.37
C LYS A 392 28.08 18.07 37.50
N LEU A 393 28.58 18.92 38.38
CA LEU A 393 29.21 18.52 39.64
C LEU A 393 28.34 18.96 40.82
N SER A 394 27.87 18.01 41.63
CA SER A 394 27.10 18.27 42.85
C SER A 394 27.93 17.89 44.07
N LEU A 395 27.96 18.77 45.07
CA LEU A 395 28.79 18.62 46.27
C LEU A 395 27.92 18.61 47.53
N SER A 396 28.25 17.78 48.51
CA SER A 396 27.58 17.72 49.81
C SER A 396 28.56 17.45 50.95
N ILE A 397 28.18 17.71 52.19
CA ILE A 397 29.02 17.53 53.38
C ILE A 397 28.31 16.60 54.37
N SER A 398 29.06 15.73 55.05
CA SER A 398 28.62 14.97 56.22
C SER A 398 29.55 15.26 57.39
N GLY A 399 28.99 15.63 58.55
CA GLY A 399 29.73 16.25 59.65
C GLY A 399 29.94 17.75 59.45
N GLU A 400 30.88 18.35 60.18
CA GLU A 400 31.13 19.80 60.09
C GLU A 400 32.47 20.15 59.42
N GLY A 401 32.38 20.90 58.32
CA GLY A 401 33.51 21.37 57.54
C GLY A 401 33.05 22.20 56.34
N LYS A 402 33.97 22.52 55.43
CA LYS A 402 33.70 23.21 54.16
C LYS A 402 34.36 22.45 53.02
N ILE A 403 33.68 22.41 51.87
CA ILE A 403 34.31 22.04 50.60
C ILE A 403 34.69 23.34 49.90
N ILE A 404 35.97 23.48 49.64
CA ILE A 404 36.52 24.55 48.80
C ILE A 404 36.74 23.95 47.43
N ARG A 405 36.27 24.63 46.39
CA ARG A 405 36.47 24.25 45.00
C ARG A 405 37.17 25.36 44.26
N ASP A 406 37.98 25.00 43.28
CA ASP A 406 38.71 25.93 42.42
C ASP A 406 37.81 26.64 41.39
N SER A 407 36.62 26.12 41.11
CA SER A 407 35.62 26.73 40.21
C SER A 407 34.21 26.77 40.80
N THR A 408 33.49 27.88 40.59
CA THR A 408 32.09 28.04 41.03
C THR A 408 31.05 27.52 40.03
N GLN A 409 31.48 27.06 38.85
CA GLN A 409 30.59 26.56 37.80
C GLN A 409 29.75 25.37 38.26
N THR A 410 28.57 25.18 37.66
CA THR A 410 27.64 24.08 37.96
C THR A 410 27.47 23.11 36.78
N LYS A 411 27.94 23.51 35.59
CA LYS A 411 28.12 22.69 34.38
C LYS A 411 29.56 22.86 33.89
N TYR A 412 30.23 21.76 33.62
CA TYR A 412 31.63 21.67 33.24
C TYR A 412 31.75 20.98 31.88
N PRO A 413 32.41 21.57 30.89
CA PRO A 413 32.74 20.91 29.65
C PRO A 413 33.37 19.51 29.83
N HIS A 414 33.10 18.60 28.90
CA HIS A 414 33.65 17.25 28.91
C HIS A 414 35.18 17.27 28.93
N GLY A 415 35.76 16.62 29.95
CA GLY A 415 37.19 16.49 30.17
C GLY A 415 37.82 17.52 31.11
N ASP A 416 37.08 18.54 31.55
CA ASP A 416 37.58 19.57 32.47
C ASP A 416 38.01 19.00 33.81
N LYS A 417 38.96 19.65 34.48
CA LYS A 417 39.44 19.23 35.80
C LYS A 417 38.94 20.19 36.88
N VAL A 418 38.37 19.65 37.95
CA VAL A 418 37.88 20.42 39.10
C VAL A 418 38.59 19.94 40.36
N THR A 419 39.26 20.84 41.05
CA THR A 419 39.97 20.54 42.30
C THR A 419 39.08 20.85 43.50
N LEU A 420 38.90 19.86 44.37
CA LEU A 420 38.10 19.94 45.58
C LEU A 420 39.02 19.76 46.78
N LYS A 421 38.91 20.66 47.77
CA LYS A 421 39.64 20.63 49.03
C LYS A 421 38.68 20.63 50.21
N ALA A 422 38.79 19.63 51.07
CA ALA A 422 38.02 19.52 52.30
C ALA A 422 38.75 20.27 53.42
N LYS A 423 38.06 21.22 54.04
CA LYS A 423 38.55 21.97 55.21
C LYS A 423 37.67 21.63 56.44
N PRO A 424 38.15 20.83 57.40
CA PRO A 424 37.39 20.51 58.61
C PRO A 424 37.09 21.76 59.45
N LYS A 425 35.96 21.77 60.17
CA LYS A 425 35.72 22.74 61.25
C LYS A 425 36.60 22.41 62.47
N ALA A 426 36.89 23.39 63.33
CA ALA A 426 37.60 23.15 64.58
C ALA A 426 36.91 22.03 65.41
N GLY A 427 37.70 21.12 65.97
CA GLY A 427 37.20 19.92 66.66
C GLY A 427 36.83 18.74 65.75
N TRP A 428 36.88 18.90 64.42
CA TRP A 428 36.62 17.86 63.43
C TRP A 428 37.87 17.53 62.61
N LYS A 429 37.95 16.30 62.09
CA LYS A 429 38.96 15.85 61.12
C LYS A 429 38.28 15.36 59.84
N PHE A 430 38.89 15.65 58.69
CA PHE A 430 38.45 15.08 57.42
C PHE A 430 38.75 13.59 57.41
N LEU A 431 37.81 12.79 56.93
CA LEU A 431 37.94 11.34 56.85
C LEU A 431 38.14 10.89 55.41
N ARG A 432 37.22 11.23 54.51
CA ARG A 432 37.25 10.84 53.09
C ARG A 432 36.25 11.61 52.23
N TRP A 433 36.52 11.60 50.93
CA TRP A 433 35.55 11.87 49.87
C TRP A 433 34.82 10.58 49.51
N GLU A 434 33.53 10.69 49.18
CA GLU A 434 32.70 9.57 48.74
C GLU A 434 31.66 9.99 47.70
N GLY A 435 31.02 9.02 47.04
CA GLY A 435 30.08 9.24 45.94
C GLY A 435 30.66 8.77 44.60
N SER A 436 30.51 9.57 43.54
CA SER A 436 31.00 9.21 42.20
C SER A 436 32.53 9.23 42.05
N TYR A 437 33.24 9.65 43.11
CA TYR A 437 34.69 9.60 43.28
C TYR A 437 35.00 9.46 44.77
N SER A 438 35.96 8.61 45.13
CA SER A 438 36.36 8.37 46.52
C SER A 438 37.86 8.54 46.71
N SER A 439 38.25 9.14 47.84
CA SER A 439 39.65 9.32 48.21
C SER A 439 39.75 9.72 49.67
N ILE A 440 40.83 9.32 50.34
CA ILE A 440 41.15 9.76 51.71
C ILE A 440 42.01 11.04 51.71
N GLN A 441 42.50 11.48 50.55
CA GLN A 441 43.26 12.71 50.44
C GLN A 441 42.33 13.93 50.59
N PRO A 442 42.68 14.91 51.43
CA PRO A 442 41.81 16.08 51.66
C PRO A 442 41.70 16.98 50.43
N THR A 443 42.61 16.88 49.46
CA THR A 443 42.53 17.58 48.17
C THR A 443 42.49 16.56 47.04
N ILE A 444 41.54 16.68 46.11
CA ILE A 444 41.38 15.80 44.94
C ILE A 444 41.17 16.62 43.68
N THR A 445 41.62 16.12 42.53
CA THR A 445 41.33 16.70 41.21
C THR A 445 40.48 15.73 40.39
N LEU A 446 39.29 16.19 40.02
CA LEU A 446 38.26 15.39 39.34
C LEU A 446 38.22 15.73 37.86
N LYS A 447 38.32 14.73 36.97
CA LYS A 447 38.13 14.93 35.53
C LYS A 447 36.65 14.71 35.14
N MET A 448 35.99 15.75 34.67
CA MET A 448 34.57 15.83 34.30
C MET A 448 34.30 15.11 32.98
N LYS A 449 34.38 13.78 32.94
CA LYS A 449 33.96 12.97 31.77
C LYS A 449 32.47 12.58 31.81
N LYS A 450 31.81 12.84 32.93
CA LYS A 450 30.40 12.55 33.23
C LYS A 450 29.93 13.44 34.38
N ASN A 451 28.64 13.40 34.69
CA ASN A 451 28.13 14.06 35.89
C ASN A 451 28.73 13.43 37.15
N HIS A 452 29.11 14.25 38.13
CA HIS A 452 29.68 13.81 39.41
C HIS A 452 28.84 14.30 40.59
N ARG A 453 28.69 13.44 41.60
CA ARG A 453 28.08 13.75 42.90
C ARG A 453 29.05 13.29 43.98
N ILE A 454 29.66 14.23 44.71
CA ILE A 454 30.73 13.94 45.68
C ILE A 454 30.36 14.52 47.04
N ARG A 455 30.63 13.76 48.10
CA ARG A 455 30.41 14.14 49.49
C ARG A 455 31.73 14.16 50.26
N ALA A 456 31.98 15.21 51.04
CA ALA A 456 33.08 15.26 52.01
C ALA A 456 32.60 14.80 53.38
N VAL A 457 33.29 13.83 53.98
CA VAL A 457 32.94 13.28 55.29
C VAL A 457 33.95 13.73 56.35
N PHE A 458 33.45 14.29 57.45
CA PHE A 458 34.22 14.75 58.60
C PHE A 458 33.78 14.01 59.87
N LYS A 459 34.70 13.72 60.78
CA LYS A 459 34.43 13.11 62.10
C LYS A 459 34.99 13.97 63.23
N LYS A 460 34.26 14.10 64.35
CA LYS A 460 34.71 14.84 65.54
C LYS A 460 35.92 14.13 66.18
N LYS A 461 36.91 14.88 66.69
CA LYS A 461 38.07 14.36 67.44
C LYS A 461 37.63 14.04 68.89
N GLN A 462 37.86 12.82 69.39
CA GLN A 462 37.55 12.41 70.78
C GLN A 462 38.82 12.46 71.66
N ALA A 463 38.65 12.68 72.98
CA ALA A 463 39.69 12.71 74.02
C ALA A 463 39.75 11.36 74.79
N ASP A 464 40.94 11.02 75.29
CA ASP A 464 41.41 9.68 75.71
C ASP A 464 40.66 9.00 76.88
N GLN A 465 40.59 7.65 76.85
CA GLN A 465 39.90 6.72 77.78
C GLN A 465 40.79 6.23 78.96
N PRO A 466 40.25 5.46 79.94
CA PRO A 466 40.67 4.04 80.06
C PRO A 466 39.52 3.09 80.57
N PRO A 467 39.72 1.78 80.89
CA PRO A 467 39.28 0.63 80.09
C PRO A 467 38.26 -0.31 80.79
N GLU A 468 37.52 -1.14 80.04
CA GLU A 468 36.78 -2.29 80.60
C GLU A 468 36.94 -3.57 79.76
N ASP A 469 36.76 -4.68 80.48
CA ASP A 469 37.28 -6.04 80.38
C ASP A 469 36.49 -6.97 79.43
N ASP A 470 37.05 -8.17 79.22
CA ASP A 470 36.89 -9.13 78.13
C ASP A 470 35.51 -9.78 77.87
N SER A 471 35.09 -9.69 76.58
CA SER A 471 34.53 -10.75 75.70
C SER A 471 33.16 -11.42 76.04
N PRO A 472 32.51 -12.16 75.10
CA PRO A 472 31.64 -11.64 74.03
C PRO A 472 30.22 -12.27 74.01
N SER A 473 29.21 -11.54 73.52
CA SER A 473 27.97 -12.15 72.99
C SER A 473 27.30 -11.21 71.99
N ASP A 474 27.21 -11.69 70.75
CA ASP A 474 26.50 -11.09 69.63
C ASP A 474 24.98 -11.01 69.83
N ASP A 475 24.39 -10.13 69.02
CA ASP A 475 22.98 -10.00 68.61
C ASP A 475 22.03 -9.07 69.40
N ASP A 476 22.12 -7.77 69.08
CA ASP A 476 20.94 -6.95 68.68
C ASP A 476 21.38 -5.77 67.76
N PRO A 477 20.82 -5.57 66.55
CA PRO A 477 21.39 -4.69 65.54
C PRO A 477 20.89 -3.24 65.68
N SER A 478 21.81 -2.31 65.95
CA SER A 478 21.61 -0.88 65.69
C SER A 478 21.42 -0.61 64.18
N PRO A 479 20.64 0.42 63.78
CA PRO A 479 20.12 0.52 62.42
C PRO A 479 21.26 0.77 61.44
N LYS A 480 21.49 -0.21 60.58
CA LYS A 480 22.33 -0.12 59.39
C LYS A 480 21.95 1.17 58.64
N PRO A 481 22.89 2.08 58.29
CA PRO A 481 22.56 3.26 57.52
C PRO A 481 21.91 2.80 56.21
N GLU A 482 20.65 3.20 56.00
CA GLU A 482 19.92 2.77 54.83
C GLU A 482 20.68 3.26 53.58
N PRO A 483 20.90 2.38 52.59
CA PRO A 483 21.60 2.76 51.36
C PRO A 483 20.85 3.94 50.72
N PRO A 484 21.57 4.95 50.21
CA PRO A 484 20.93 6.14 49.66
C PRO A 484 19.95 5.75 48.56
N THR A 485 18.76 6.34 48.59
CA THR A 485 17.73 6.13 47.58
C THR A 485 17.76 7.27 46.56
N TYR A 486 17.61 6.93 45.29
CA TYR A 486 17.61 7.87 44.17
C TYR A 486 16.26 7.86 43.45
N SER A 487 15.79 9.02 43.00
CA SER A 487 14.52 9.12 42.28
C SER A 487 14.65 8.78 40.79
N LEU A 488 13.69 8.05 40.25
CA LEU A 488 13.55 7.80 38.81
C LEU A 488 12.26 8.48 38.31
N SER A 489 12.42 9.57 37.56
CA SER A 489 11.34 10.31 36.91
C SER A 489 11.26 9.94 35.43
N LEU A 490 10.08 9.55 34.98
CA LEU A 490 9.83 9.09 33.60
C LEU A 490 8.79 10.00 32.97
N ASN A 491 9.11 10.55 31.81
CA ASN A 491 8.25 11.47 31.05
C ASN A 491 8.10 10.98 29.60
N THR A 492 7.08 11.46 28.89
CA THR A 492 6.89 11.16 27.46
C THR A 492 6.82 12.45 26.63
N SER A 493 7.20 12.36 25.36
CA SER A 493 6.85 13.31 24.28
C SER A 493 6.06 12.52 23.26
N GLY A 494 4.87 12.95 22.90
CA GLY A 494 3.98 12.15 22.05
C GLY A 494 3.30 11.00 22.80
N GLU A 495 2.53 10.19 22.08
CA GLU A 495 1.70 9.13 22.67
C GLU A 495 2.46 7.81 22.79
N GLY A 496 2.52 7.30 24.01
CA GLY A 496 3.17 6.04 24.35
C GLY A 496 3.31 5.90 25.86
N ASN A 497 3.59 4.67 26.30
CA ASN A 497 3.73 4.35 27.71
C ASN A 497 5.18 4.00 28.05
N ILE A 498 5.56 4.22 29.31
CA ILE A 498 6.83 3.75 29.85
C ILE A 498 6.55 2.78 30.99
N SER A 499 6.98 1.53 30.81
CA SER A 499 6.98 0.52 31.86
C SER A 499 8.36 0.42 32.51
N LYS A 500 8.40 -0.06 33.76
CA LYS A 500 9.63 -0.30 34.49
C LYS A 500 9.58 -1.63 35.21
N SER A 501 10.72 -2.33 35.30
CA SER A 501 10.81 -3.67 35.89
C SER A 501 10.66 -3.69 37.41
N LYS A 502 10.60 -2.54 38.08
CA LYS A 502 10.44 -2.41 39.54
C LYS A 502 9.48 -1.28 39.90
N SER A 503 8.55 -1.54 40.82
CA SER A 503 7.58 -0.56 41.33
C SER A 503 8.24 0.49 42.23
N GLY A 504 7.59 1.66 42.38
CA GLY A 504 8.10 2.79 43.15
C GLY A 504 8.89 3.81 42.32
N ASN A 505 9.05 5.02 42.85
CA ASN A 505 9.74 6.15 42.19
C ASN A 505 11.12 6.45 42.80
N ARG A 506 11.52 5.72 43.85
CA ARG A 506 12.80 5.82 44.53
C ARG A 506 13.41 4.44 44.70
N PHE A 507 14.71 4.31 44.42
CA PHE A 507 15.40 3.02 44.43
C PHE A 507 16.73 3.12 45.17
N LYS A 508 17.07 2.08 45.92
CA LYS A 508 18.37 1.98 46.61
C LYS A 508 19.52 2.04 45.61
N GLU A 509 20.63 2.64 46.00
CA GLU A 509 21.85 2.70 45.19
C GLU A 509 22.27 1.33 44.64
N GLY A 510 22.66 1.29 43.36
CA GLY A 510 23.04 0.07 42.65
C GLY A 510 21.86 -0.73 42.08
N THR A 511 20.61 -0.38 42.43
CA THR A 511 19.43 -1.03 41.85
C THR A 511 19.41 -0.85 40.34
N LYS A 512 19.42 -1.95 39.60
CA LYS A 512 19.14 -1.95 38.16
C LYS A 512 17.63 -1.94 37.94
N VAL A 513 17.13 -0.94 37.21
CA VAL A 513 15.75 -0.78 36.80
C VAL A 513 15.74 -0.75 35.28
N THR A 514 15.06 -1.70 34.66
CA THR A 514 14.87 -1.72 33.21
C THR A 514 13.63 -0.92 32.91
N VAL A 515 13.75 0.08 32.04
CA VAL A 515 12.61 0.86 31.56
C VAL A 515 12.41 0.59 30.08
N THR A 516 11.17 0.38 29.70
CA THR A 516 10.79 0.01 28.34
C THR A 516 9.71 0.97 27.86
N ALA A 517 9.99 1.63 26.75
CA ALA A 517 9.04 2.48 26.05
C ALA A 517 8.21 1.60 25.09
N THR A 518 6.89 1.72 25.22
CA THR A 518 5.92 1.06 24.36
C THR A 518 5.12 2.15 23.66
N PRO A 519 5.33 2.39 22.35
CA PRO A 519 4.48 3.32 21.59
C PRO A 519 3.01 2.90 21.64
N THR A 520 2.11 3.87 21.66
CA THR A 520 0.67 3.64 21.41
C THR A 520 0.46 3.40 19.91
N ASP A 521 -0.65 2.78 19.53
CA ASP A 521 -1.02 2.58 18.13
C ASP A 521 -0.99 3.90 17.34
N GLY A 522 -0.43 3.85 16.12
CA GLY A 522 -0.21 5.05 15.30
C GLY A 522 1.02 5.89 15.68
N TRP A 523 1.81 5.50 16.69
CA TRP A 523 3.05 6.19 17.07
C TRP A 523 4.26 5.25 17.03
N GLU A 524 5.46 5.80 16.88
CA GLU A 524 6.71 5.06 16.93
C GLU A 524 7.70 5.65 17.93
N PHE A 525 8.48 4.80 18.58
CA PHE A 525 9.52 5.22 19.51
C PHE A 525 10.74 5.68 18.72
N LYS A 526 11.13 6.95 18.87
CA LYS A 526 12.30 7.53 18.20
C LYS A 526 13.57 7.49 19.05
N GLY A 527 13.43 7.43 20.37
CA GLY A 527 14.59 7.36 21.25
C GLY A 527 14.32 7.86 22.66
N TRP A 528 15.29 7.64 23.53
CA TRP A 528 15.31 8.21 24.87
C TRP A 528 16.00 9.59 24.85
N SER A 529 15.62 10.45 25.77
CA SER A 529 16.34 11.69 26.09
C SER A 529 16.45 11.89 27.60
N GLY A 530 17.38 12.72 28.05
CA GLY A 530 17.70 12.93 29.47
C GLY A 530 18.91 12.11 29.90
N TYR A 531 18.72 11.05 30.69
CA TYR A 531 19.83 10.21 31.18
C TYR A 531 20.49 9.34 30.11
N SER A 532 19.77 8.97 29.05
CA SER A 532 20.28 8.17 27.94
C SER A 532 19.70 8.68 26.63
N SER A 533 20.50 8.65 25.56
CA SER A 533 20.12 8.93 24.17
C SER A 533 19.99 7.65 23.34
N SER A 534 19.76 6.51 24.00
CA SER A 534 19.63 5.22 23.32
C SER A 534 18.43 5.19 22.38
N SER A 535 18.61 4.59 21.21
CA SER A 535 17.55 4.24 20.27
C SER A 535 16.87 2.90 20.60
N SER A 536 17.39 2.15 21.58
CA SER A 536 16.77 0.90 22.03
C SER A 536 15.51 1.15 22.86
N LYS A 537 14.40 0.50 22.52
CA LYS A 537 13.11 0.61 23.23
C LYS A 537 13.20 0.27 24.72
N SER A 538 14.14 -0.60 25.09
CA SER A 538 14.39 -0.95 26.49
C SER A 538 15.81 -0.57 26.89
N ILE A 539 15.94 0.09 28.03
CA ILE A 539 17.23 0.44 28.63
C ILE A 539 17.25 0.05 30.10
N THR A 540 18.39 -0.49 30.56
CA THR A 540 18.59 -0.80 31.98
C THR A 540 19.38 0.32 32.63
N VAL A 541 18.72 1.10 33.50
CA VAL A 541 19.37 2.12 34.31
C VAL A 541 19.81 1.54 35.64
N THR A 542 21.07 1.78 36.02
CA THR A 542 21.54 1.47 37.37
C THR A 542 21.45 2.73 38.22
N MET A 543 20.67 2.67 39.29
CA MET A 543 20.38 3.80 40.17
C MET A 543 21.64 4.18 40.97
N LYS A 544 22.43 5.09 40.41
CA LYS A 544 23.64 5.67 41.03
C LYS A 544 23.49 7.18 41.31
N SER A 545 22.38 7.76 40.86
CA SER A 545 21.95 9.14 41.06
C SER A 545 20.46 9.25 40.74
N ASP A 546 19.85 10.41 40.97
CA ASP A 546 18.50 10.67 40.44
C ASP A 546 18.56 10.68 38.92
N ILE A 547 17.57 10.04 38.29
CA ILE A 547 17.49 9.82 36.85
C ILE A 547 16.19 10.41 36.35
N THR A 548 16.29 11.24 35.31
CA THR A 548 15.13 11.64 34.51
C THR A 548 15.30 11.09 33.12
N LEU A 549 14.31 10.36 32.64
CA LEU A 549 14.24 9.84 31.28
C LEU A 549 12.96 10.33 30.62
N LYS A 550 13.09 10.73 29.36
CA LYS A 550 11.96 11.08 28.52
C LYS A 550 11.95 10.19 27.28
N ALA A 551 10.90 9.38 27.10
CA ALA A 551 10.69 8.64 25.85
C ALA A 551 10.12 9.60 24.81
N ILE A 552 10.69 9.58 23.60
CA ILE A 552 10.21 10.37 22.48
C ILE A 552 9.46 9.45 21.53
N PHE A 553 8.18 9.74 21.36
CA PHE A 553 7.30 9.12 20.39
C PHE A 553 6.96 10.14 19.32
N GLU A 554 6.92 9.69 18.07
CA GLU A 554 6.50 10.48 16.93
C GLU A 554 5.30 9.79 16.28
N LYS A 555 4.29 10.57 15.87
CA LYS A 555 3.13 10.02 15.17
C LYS A 555 3.66 9.40 13.88
N LYS A 556 3.40 8.10 13.67
CA LYS A 556 3.71 7.46 12.41
C LYS A 556 3.00 8.27 11.32
N PRO A 557 3.65 8.53 10.16
CA PRO A 557 2.92 8.99 9.00
C PRO A 557 1.76 8.02 8.78
N GLU A 558 0.56 8.55 8.52
CA GLU A 558 -0.55 7.68 8.15
C GLU A 558 -0.09 6.87 6.93
N PRO A 559 -0.17 5.53 6.98
CA PRO A 559 0.14 4.73 5.81
C PRO A 559 -0.84 5.19 4.75
N LYS A 560 -0.31 5.90 3.74
CA LYS A 560 -1.10 6.23 2.58
C LYS A 560 -1.60 4.90 2.01
N GLU A 561 -2.89 4.83 1.69
CA GLU A 561 -3.47 3.60 1.17
C GLU A 561 -2.64 3.14 -0.03
N THR A 562 -2.25 1.87 -0.01
CA THR A 562 -1.53 1.27 -1.13
C THR A 562 -2.48 0.36 -1.85
N PHE A 563 -2.59 0.56 -3.16
CA PHE A 563 -3.37 -0.29 -4.02
C PHE A 563 -2.47 -1.29 -4.74
N SER A 564 -2.97 -2.52 -4.87
CA SER A 564 -2.29 -3.56 -5.62
C SER A 564 -2.58 -3.41 -7.11
N LEU A 565 -1.54 -3.59 -7.92
CA LEU A 565 -1.65 -3.78 -9.35
C LEU A 565 -1.37 -5.25 -9.64
N VAL A 566 -2.41 -5.96 -10.06
CA VAL A 566 -2.32 -7.34 -10.54
C VAL A 566 -2.26 -7.31 -12.05
N THR A 567 -1.23 -7.95 -12.61
CA THR A 567 -0.99 -7.97 -14.06
C THR A 567 -1.07 -9.40 -14.58
N SER A 568 -1.80 -9.60 -15.67
CA SER A 568 -1.92 -10.87 -16.38
C SER A 568 -1.56 -10.72 -17.85
N VAL A 569 -1.21 -11.84 -18.49
CA VAL A 569 -0.80 -11.90 -19.90
C VAL A 569 -1.64 -12.95 -20.62
N VAL A 570 -2.22 -12.58 -21.76
CA VAL A 570 -2.83 -13.51 -22.72
C VAL A 570 -1.92 -13.56 -23.93
N GLY A 571 -1.46 -14.75 -24.32
CA GLY A 571 -0.42 -14.92 -25.35
C GLY A 571 1.00 -15.02 -24.75
N GLN A 572 2.04 -14.74 -25.53
CA GLN A 572 3.42 -14.69 -25.04
C GLN A 572 4.00 -13.28 -25.05
N GLY A 573 4.40 -12.84 -23.87
CA GLY A 573 4.97 -11.53 -23.60
C GLY A 573 5.10 -11.34 -22.11
N THR A 574 5.55 -10.15 -21.71
CA THR A 574 5.69 -9.75 -20.32
C THR A 574 5.13 -8.36 -20.12
N ILE A 575 4.67 -8.07 -18.90
CA ILE A 575 4.32 -6.71 -18.49
C ILE A 575 5.44 -6.22 -17.57
N ASN A 576 6.12 -5.16 -17.98
CA ASN A 576 7.00 -4.41 -17.12
C ASN A 576 6.20 -3.30 -16.44
N THR A 577 6.29 -3.22 -15.13
CA THR A 577 5.72 -2.15 -14.33
C THR A 577 6.78 -1.64 -13.36
N SER A 578 6.76 -0.34 -13.07
CA SER A 578 7.65 0.25 -12.08
C SER A 578 7.39 -0.26 -10.66
N ALA A 579 6.17 -0.73 -10.37
CA ALA A 579 5.78 -1.29 -9.08
C ALA A 579 4.47 -2.12 -9.17
N LYS A 580 4.32 -3.10 -8.27
CA LYS A 580 3.10 -3.94 -8.15
C LYS A 580 2.19 -3.50 -6.99
N THR A 581 2.66 -2.58 -6.17
CA THR A 581 1.92 -2.01 -5.05
C THR A 581 2.33 -0.56 -4.93
N VAL A 582 1.37 0.34 -4.99
CA VAL A 582 1.63 1.76 -5.18
C VAL A 582 0.67 2.58 -4.36
N THR A 583 1.16 3.71 -3.90
CA THR A 583 0.42 4.61 -3.04
C THR A 583 -0.69 5.34 -3.80
N GLU A 584 -1.83 5.55 -3.14
CA GLU A 584 -2.97 6.28 -3.69
C GLU A 584 -2.57 7.59 -4.38
N GLY A 585 -3.10 7.78 -5.59
CA GLY A 585 -2.87 8.95 -6.44
C GLY A 585 -1.55 8.93 -7.23
N GLU A 586 -0.63 8.00 -6.96
CA GLU A 586 0.57 7.87 -7.76
C GLU A 586 0.28 7.23 -9.13
N LYS A 587 1.04 7.66 -10.14
CA LYS A 587 0.93 7.16 -11.50
C LYS A 587 1.96 6.08 -11.75
N ILE A 588 1.52 4.92 -12.24
CA ILE A 588 2.38 3.82 -12.65
C ILE A 588 2.48 3.83 -14.17
N THR A 589 3.70 3.72 -14.67
CA THR A 589 3.92 3.39 -16.08
C THR A 589 4.05 1.89 -16.23
N ILE A 590 3.23 1.33 -17.11
CA ILE A 590 3.28 -0.09 -17.48
C ILE A 590 3.62 -0.21 -18.96
N THR A 591 4.39 -1.24 -19.29
CA THR A 591 4.86 -1.52 -20.65
C THR A 591 4.65 -2.98 -20.97
N ALA A 592 3.91 -3.27 -22.03
CA ALA A 592 3.79 -4.59 -22.58
C ALA A 592 4.98 -4.88 -23.50
N MET A 593 5.70 -5.96 -23.23
CA MET A 593 6.86 -6.42 -23.99
C MET A 593 6.53 -7.78 -24.63
N PRO A 594 6.22 -7.82 -25.93
CA PRO A 594 5.95 -9.07 -26.64
C PRO A 594 7.18 -10.00 -26.62
N ALA A 595 6.93 -11.31 -26.62
CA ALA A 595 7.99 -12.29 -26.87
C ALA A 595 8.38 -12.30 -28.35
N ASP A 596 9.52 -12.94 -28.70
CA ASP A 596 9.92 -13.10 -30.09
C ASP A 596 8.82 -13.81 -30.89
N GLY A 597 8.43 -13.22 -32.02
CA GLY A 597 7.32 -13.72 -32.84
C GLY A 597 5.93 -13.39 -32.31
N TRP A 598 5.78 -12.46 -31.34
CA TRP A 598 4.49 -11.98 -30.84
C TRP A 598 4.40 -10.43 -30.94
N SER A 599 3.19 -9.90 -31.08
CA SER A 599 2.88 -8.47 -31.04
C SER A 599 1.94 -8.15 -29.88
N PHE A 600 2.07 -6.95 -29.31
CA PHE A 600 1.11 -6.47 -28.31
C PHE A 600 -0.14 -5.97 -29.01
N VAL A 601 -1.29 -6.33 -28.46
CA VAL A 601 -2.61 -6.06 -29.04
C VAL A 601 -3.32 -4.96 -28.27
N SER A 602 -3.57 -5.18 -26.97
CA SER A 602 -4.32 -4.24 -26.14
C SER A 602 -4.15 -4.50 -24.65
N TRP A 603 -4.40 -3.46 -23.86
CA TRP A 603 -4.67 -3.54 -22.43
C TRP A 603 -6.16 -3.83 -22.20
N GLN A 604 -6.45 -4.65 -21.19
CA GLN A 604 -7.81 -4.98 -20.76
C GLN A 604 -7.91 -4.95 -19.23
N GLY A 605 -9.14 -4.92 -18.71
CA GLY A 605 -9.42 -4.75 -17.27
C GLY A 605 -9.56 -3.28 -16.90
N ASP A 606 -8.89 -2.86 -15.82
CA ASP A 606 -8.90 -1.49 -15.31
C ASP A 606 -8.07 -0.49 -16.14
N LEU A 607 -7.57 -0.94 -17.29
CA LEU A 607 -6.93 -0.15 -18.31
C LEU A 607 -7.38 -0.64 -19.69
N SER A 608 -7.60 0.29 -20.60
CA SER A 608 -7.89 0.01 -22.00
C SER A 608 -6.95 0.82 -22.91
N GLY A 609 -6.70 0.29 -24.11
CA GLY A 609 -5.89 0.95 -25.12
C GLY A 609 -4.96 -0.02 -25.85
N SER A 610 -4.54 0.37 -27.05
CA SER A 610 -3.67 -0.42 -27.94
C SER A 610 -2.20 -0.02 -27.85
N SER A 611 -1.86 1.03 -27.11
CA SER A 611 -0.47 1.44 -26.92
C SER A 611 0.25 0.52 -25.94
N SER A 612 1.39 -0.04 -26.35
CA SER A 612 2.20 -0.93 -25.50
C SER A 612 2.76 -0.23 -24.25
N LEU A 613 2.75 1.11 -24.21
CA LEU A 613 3.09 1.92 -23.04
C LEU A 613 1.85 2.64 -22.52
N ALA A 614 1.52 2.45 -21.25
CA ALA A 614 0.39 3.11 -20.63
C ALA A 614 0.74 3.67 -19.25
N THR A 615 0.02 4.71 -18.83
CA THR A 615 0.13 5.28 -17.49
C THR A 615 -1.22 5.17 -16.79
N ILE A 616 -1.24 4.54 -15.61
CA ILE A 616 -2.42 4.38 -14.77
C ILE A 616 -2.26 5.17 -13.49
N THR A 617 -3.32 5.80 -13.01
CA THR A 617 -3.33 6.41 -11.67
C THR A 617 -3.90 5.39 -10.69
N MET A 618 -3.21 5.15 -9.57
CA MET A 618 -3.66 4.16 -8.58
C MET A 618 -4.60 4.81 -7.57
N ASP A 619 -5.90 4.67 -7.77
CA ASP A 619 -6.98 5.15 -6.89
C ASP A 619 -7.83 4.00 -6.32
N SER A 620 -7.58 2.77 -6.77
CA SER A 620 -8.18 1.51 -6.31
C SER A 620 -7.22 0.37 -6.59
N ASN A 621 -7.47 -0.83 -6.05
CA ASN A 621 -6.82 -2.04 -6.56
C ASN A 621 -7.16 -2.17 -8.05
N LYS A 622 -6.17 -2.52 -8.87
CA LYS A 622 -6.33 -2.62 -10.33
C LYS A 622 -5.88 -3.98 -10.85
N GLN A 623 -6.66 -4.54 -11.76
CA GLN A 623 -6.33 -5.71 -12.57
C GLN A 623 -6.19 -5.31 -14.03
N ILE A 624 -5.02 -5.58 -14.60
CA ILE A 624 -4.72 -5.25 -15.99
C ILE A 624 -4.17 -6.46 -16.71
N THR A 625 -4.74 -6.77 -17.86
CA THR A 625 -4.27 -7.82 -18.75
C THR A 625 -3.65 -7.23 -19.99
N ALA A 626 -2.43 -7.63 -20.33
CA ALA A 626 -1.84 -7.38 -21.65
C ALA A 626 -2.14 -8.56 -22.57
N VAL A 627 -2.72 -8.25 -23.72
CA VAL A 627 -3.00 -9.25 -24.75
C VAL A 627 -1.94 -9.18 -25.84
N PHE A 628 -1.39 -10.33 -26.17
CA PHE A 628 -0.41 -10.53 -27.23
C PHE A 628 -0.94 -11.56 -28.23
N GLU A 629 -0.58 -11.40 -29.50
CA GLU A 629 -0.87 -12.37 -30.55
C GLU A 629 0.40 -12.77 -31.31
N PRO A 630 0.49 -13.99 -31.86
CA PRO A 630 1.60 -14.37 -32.71
C PRO A 630 1.65 -13.48 -33.95
N ILE A 631 2.84 -13.05 -34.33
CA ILE A 631 3.10 -12.42 -35.63
C ILE A 631 3.04 -13.56 -36.65
N ASN A 632 1.92 -13.69 -37.34
CA ASN A 632 1.81 -14.64 -38.45
C ASN A 632 2.61 -14.09 -39.63
N GLU A 633 3.64 -14.83 -40.04
CA GLU A 633 4.40 -14.60 -41.28
C GLU A 633 3.52 -14.72 -42.54
#